data_AF-A0A3D3RAW7-F1
#
_entry.id   AF-A0A3D3RAW7-F1
#
_cell.length_a   1.000
_cell.length_b   1.000
_cell.length_c   1.000
_cell.angle_alpha   90.00
_cell.angle_beta   90.00
_cell.angle_gamma   90.00
#
_symmetry.space_group_name_H-M   'P 1'
#
loop_
_entity.id
_entity.type
_entity.pdbx_description
1 polymer ?
#
loop_
_entity_poly.entity_id
_entity_poly.type
_entity_poly.pdbx_seq_one_letter_code
_entity_poly.pdbx_strand_id
1 'polypeptide(L)' 'ENYHLTADTHETAFRTAGFNEVRWHAPQLSPDGLTDNTPEYWSPLLTNSPITFIECVKQPI' A
#
# COMPACT_ATOMS: atom_id res chain seq x y z
N GLU A 1 -0.18 19.00 4.34
CA GLU A 1 -0.89 18.04 5.20
C GLU A 1 -0.40 16.60 5.00
N ASN A 2 0.26 16.01 6.00
CA ASN A 2 0.53 14.57 6.09
C ASN A 2 -0.27 14.03 7.30
N TYR A 3 -1.48 13.55 7.06
CA TYR A 3 -2.33 12.99 8.11
C TYR A 3 -2.05 11.50 8.28
N HIS A 4 -1.83 11.07 9.53
CA HIS A 4 -1.76 9.66 9.87
C HIS A 4 -3.19 9.12 10.04
N LEU A 5 -3.80 8.69 8.93
CA LEU A 5 -5.14 8.10 8.92
C LEU A 5 -5.07 6.59 9.17
N THR A 6 -6.02 6.07 9.94
CA THR A 6 -6.14 4.62 10.17
C THR A 6 -6.55 3.89 8.89
N ALA A 7 -6.34 2.58 8.85
CA ALA A 7 -6.82 1.73 7.75
C ALA A 7 -8.35 1.87 7.57
N ASP A 8 -9.11 1.80 8.67
CA ASP A 8 -10.58 1.95 8.68
C ASP A 8 -11.06 3.27 8.06
N THR A 9 -10.32 4.37 8.29
CA THR A 9 -10.64 5.67 7.69
C THR A 9 -10.50 5.63 6.17
N HIS A 10 -9.44 5.00 5.66
CA HIS A 10 -9.26 4.84 4.23
C HIS A 10 -10.33 3.90 3.64
N GLU A 11 -10.59 2.75 4.26
CA GLU A 11 -11.60 1.80 3.77
C GLU A 11 -12.98 2.44 3.70
N THR A 12 -13.37 3.20 4.73
CA THR A 12 -14.63 3.94 4.74
C THR A 12 -14.70 4.90 3.55
N ALA A 13 -13.64 5.69 3.31
CA ALA A 13 -13.59 6.61 2.19
C ALA A 13 -13.68 5.89 0.83
N PHE A 14 -13.00 4.76 0.66
CA PHE A 14 -13.07 3.98 -0.59
C PHE A 14 -14.46 3.39 -0.82
N ARG A 15 -15.10 2.85 0.22
CA ARG A 15 -16.47 2.31 0.14
C ARG A 15 -17.46 3.41 -0.22
N THR A 16 -17.37 4.58 0.41
CA THR A 16 -18.20 5.75 0.08
C THR A 16 -17.98 6.23 -1.37
N ALA A 17 -16.76 6.12 -1.88
CA ALA A 17 -16.44 6.46 -3.27
C ALA A 17 -16.91 5.39 -4.30
N GLY A 18 -17.54 4.31 -3.85
CA GLY A 18 -18.08 3.23 -4.70
C GLY A 18 -17.04 2.20 -5.13
N PHE A 19 -15.94 2.04 -4.39
CA PHE A 19 -15.06 0.88 -4.53
C PHE A 19 -15.61 -0.28 -3.70
N ASN A 20 -15.69 -1.45 -4.32
CA ASN A 20 -16.39 -2.61 -3.75
C ASN A 20 -15.39 -3.64 -3.22
N GLU A 21 -14.15 -3.53 -3.67
CA GLU A 21 -13.02 -4.34 -3.26
C GLU A 21 -11.87 -3.42 -2.91
N VAL A 22 -11.30 -3.63 -1.72
CA VAL A 22 -10.14 -2.91 -1.19
C VAL A 22 -9.14 -3.96 -0.72
N ARG A 23 -7.92 -3.90 -1.24
CA ARG A 23 -6.82 -4.81 -0.87
C ARG A 23 -5.63 -3.99 -0.43
N TRP A 24 -5.13 -4.30 0.77
CA TRP A 24 -3.91 -3.73 1.32
C TRP A 24 -2.75 -4.63 0.98
N HIS A 25 -1.70 -4.05 0.41
CA HIS A 25 -0.50 -4.79 0.01
C HIS A 25 0.66 -4.39 0.91
N ALA A 26 1.38 -5.40 1.43
CA ALA A 26 2.69 -5.16 2.02
C ALA A 26 3.66 -4.68 0.92
N PRO A 27 4.64 -3.82 1.26
CA PRO A 27 5.71 -3.48 0.32
C PRO A 27 6.43 -4.76 -0.13
N GLN A 28 6.68 -4.86 -1.43
CA GLN A 28 7.40 -5.97 -2.03
C GLN A 28 8.53 -5.42 -2.90
N LEU A 29 9.66 -6.12 -2.85
CA LEU A 29 10.81 -5.79 -3.69
C LEU A 29 10.73 -6.63 -4.98
N SER A 30 10.78 -5.97 -6.14
CA SER A 30 10.94 -6.66 -7.42
C SER A 30 12.33 -7.29 -7.51
N PRO A 31 12.53 -8.33 -8.34
CA PRO A 31 13.85 -8.92 -8.55
C PRO A 31 14.92 -7.88 -8.92
N ASP A 32 14.56 -6.91 -9.77
CA ASP A 32 15.46 -5.86 -10.24
C ASP A 32 15.93 -4.91 -9.12
N GLY A 33 15.16 -4.80 -8.03
CA GLY A 33 15.51 -3.96 -6.88
C GLY A 33 16.77 -4.41 -6.14
N LEU A 34 17.24 -5.64 -6.38
CA LEU A 34 18.50 -6.18 -5.85
C LEU A 34 19.70 -5.94 -6.77
N THR A 35 19.51 -5.33 -7.94
CA THR A 35 20.59 -5.10 -8.92
C THR A 35 21.59 -4.06 -8.41
N ASP A 36 21.08 -2.95 -7.87
CA ASP A 36 21.88 -1.79 -7.46
C ASP A 36 22.01 -1.67 -5.93
N ASN A 37 21.26 -2.45 -5.17
CA ASN A 37 21.14 -2.32 -3.71
C ASN A 37 21.03 -3.68 -3.03
N THR A 38 21.42 -3.74 -1.75
CA THR A 38 21.35 -4.98 -0.96
C THR A 38 19.98 -5.15 -0.30
N PRO A 39 19.62 -6.35 0.17
CA PRO A 39 18.40 -6.55 0.97
C PRO A 39 18.34 -5.64 2.21
N GLU A 40 19.47 -5.38 2.87
CA GLU A 40 19.55 -4.54 4.07
C GLU A 40 19.22 -3.08 3.77
N TYR A 41 19.62 -2.58 2.60
CA TYR A 41 19.25 -1.25 2.12
C TYR A 41 17.72 -1.08 2.08
N TRP A 42 16.99 -2.12 1.67
CA TRP A 42 15.53 -2.11 1.56
C TRP A 42 14.81 -2.42 2.88
N SER A 43 15.51 -2.94 3.89
CA SER A 43 14.91 -3.36 5.16
C SER A 43 14.02 -2.29 5.80
N PRO A 44 14.38 -1.01 5.86
CA PRO A 44 13.51 0.02 6.44
C PRO A 44 12.16 0.12 5.73
N LEU A 45 12.16 0.07 4.39
CA LEU A 45 10.93 0.11 3.60
C LEU A 45 10.06 -1.14 3.82
N LEU A 46 10.68 -2.31 3.93
CA LEU A 46 9.98 -3.59 4.02
C LEU A 46 9.47 -3.90 5.44
N THR A 47 10.16 -3.40 6.48
CA THR A 47 9.85 -3.72 7.89
C THR A 47 9.15 -2.59 8.64
N ASN A 48 9.38 -1.33 8.24
CA ASN A 48 8.79 -0.15 8.86
C ASN A 48 8.41 0.88 7.79
N SER A 49 7.55 0.46 6.87
CA SER A 49 7.21 1.24 5.68
C SER A 49 6.53 2.56 6.04
N PRO A 50 7.02 3.71 5.54
CA PRO A 50 6.33 4.98 5.71
C PRO A 50 5.20 5.17 4.69
N ILE A 51 5.02 4.23 3.77
CA ILE A 51 4.01 4.24 2.71
C ILE A 51 3.12 3.00 2.82
N THR A 52 1.92 3.09 2.26
CA THR A 52 1.00 1.96 2.19
C THR A 52 0.49 1.80 0.77
N PHE A 53 0.43 0.55 0.32
CA PHE A 53 -0.01 0.19 -1.03
C PHE A 53 -1.43 -0.33 -0.95
N ILE A 54 -2.32 0.27 -1.74
CA ILE A 54 -3.75 -0.04 -1.71
C ILE A 54 -4.25 -0.20 -3.13
N GLU A 55 -4.92 -1.31 -3.38
CA GLU A 55 -5.63 -1.58 -4.63
C GLU A 55 -7.13 -1.51 -4.37
N CYS A 56 -7.84 -0.69 -5.16
CA CYS A 56 -9.28 -0.52 -5.06
C CYS A 56 -9.95 -0.79 -6.40
N VAL A 57 -10.93 -1.68 -6.44
CA VAL A 57 -11.66 -2.04 -7.66
C VAL A 57 -13.13 -1.64 -7.54
N LYS A 58 -13.62 -0.95 -8.58
CA LYS A 58 -15.06 -0.78 -8.80
C LYS A 58 -15.52 -1.94 -9.66
N GLN A 59 -16.37 -2.82 -9.13
CA GLN A 59 -16.96 -3.86 -9.96
C GLN A 59 -17.97 -3.20 -10.91
N PRO A 60 -17.95 -3.53 -12.22
CA PRO A 60 -19.01 -3.12 -13.12
C PRO A 60 -20.34 -3.68 -12.61
N ILE A 61 -21.39 -2.87 -12.71
CA ILE A 61 -22.78 -3.28 -12.45
C ILE A 61 -23.23 -4.24 -13.55
#